data_AF-A0A0R1EBJ6-F1
#
_entry.id   AF-A0A0R1EBJ6-F1
#
_cell.length_a   1.000
_cell.length_b   1.000
_cell.length_c   1.000
_cell.angle_alpha   90.00
_cell.angle_beta   90.00
_cell.angle_gamma   90.00
#
_symmetry.space_group_name_H-M   'P 1'
#
loop_
_entity.id
_entity.type
_entity.pdbx_description
1 polymer ?
#
loop_
_entity_poly.entity_id
_entity_poly.type
_entity_poly.pdbx_seq_one_letter_code
_entity_poly.pdbx_strand_id
1 'polypeptide(L)'
;MGRTAYMVHFIGSIFLMMSSILQIEVLVVIYLVTNIIHLIFCTAFIIDYALSCSFCIFESIPVFFTLVFSLYFWIVAYSYWRRLLWEHNLENDD
;
A
#
# COMPACT_ATOMS: atom_id res chain seq x y z
N MET A 1 14.14 12.11 -0.69
CA MET A 1 13.45 11.04 -1.45
C MET A 1 12.36 10.34 -0.65
N GLY A 2 12.59 9.90 0.60
CA GLY A 2 11.55 9.22 1.40
C GLY A 2 10.23 9.99 1.57
N ARG A 3 10.26 11.31 1.86
CA ARG A 3 9.05 12.13 2.07
C ARG A 3 8.07 12.09 0.89
N THR A 4 8.56 12.06 -0.34
CA THR A 4 7.71 11.98 -1.55
C THR A 4 7.00 10.63 -1.63
N ALA A 5 7.70 9.52 -1.31
CA ALA A 5 7.10 8.18 -1.31
C ALA A 5 6.00 8.05 -0.25
N TYR A 6 6.15 8.68 0.93
CA TYR A 6 5.09 8.73 1.93
C TYR A 6 3.87 9.55 1.46
N MET A 7 4.08 10.68 0.76
CA MET A 7 2.97 11.47 0.22
C MET A 7 2.21 10.75 -0.90
N VAL A 8 2.93 10.04 -1.77
CA VAL A 8 2.32 9.19 -2.80
C VAL A 8 1.52 8.04 -2.17
N HIS A 9 2.01 7.43 -1.09
CA HIS A 9 1.28 6.41 -0.35
C HIS A 9 0.01 6.96 0.32
N PHE A 10 0.08 8.17 0.87
CA PHE A 10 -1.07 8.86 1.45
C PHE A 10 -2.15 9.15 0.40
N ILE A 11 -1.75 9.65 -0.76
CA ILE A 11 -2.65 9.89 -1.91
C ILE A 11 -3.29 8.58 -2.37
N GLY A 12 -2.50 7.51 -2.50
CA GLY A 12 -3.01 6.17 -2.78
C GLY A 12 -4.08 5.74 -1.76
N SER A 13 -3.83 5.95 -0.47
CA SER A 13 -4.76 5.59 0.60
C SER A 13 -6.08 6.36 0.53
N ILE A 14 -6.05 7.63 0.13
CA ILE A 14 -7.26 8.41 -0.16
C ILE A 14 -8.03 7.77 -1.31
N PHE A 15 -7.36 7.34 -2.37
CA PHE A 15 -8.02 6.66 -3.49
C PHE A 15 -8.63 5.32 -3.09
N LEU A 16 -8.00 4.56 -2.19
CA LEU A 16 -8.61 3.34 -1.64
C LEU A 16 -9.89 3.66 -0.86
N MET A 17 -9.87 4.71 -0.03
CA MET A 17 -11.05 5.16 0.70
C MET A 17 -12.18 5.58 -0.25
N MET A 18 -11.87 6.38 -1.27
CA MET A 18 -12.84 6.77 -2.29
C MET A 18 -13.38 5.57 -3.06
N SER A 19 -12.53 4.59 -3.38
CA SER A 19 -12.95 3.35 -4.01
C SER A 19 -13.91 2.55 -3.14
N SER A 20 -13.71 2.52 -1.81
CA SER A 20 -14.60 1.78 -0.91
C SER A 20 -16.03 2.34 -0.88
N ILE A 21 -16.18 3.64 -1.16
CA ILE A 21 -17.47 4.34 -1.20
C ILE A 21 -18.10 4.25 -2.60
N LEU A 22 -17.29 4.49 -3.64
CA LEU A 22 -17.77 4.59 -5.02
C LEU A 22 -17.75 3.25 -5.78
N GLN A 23 -17.17 2.20 -5.21
CA GLN A 23 -17.02 0.87 -5.81
C GLN A 23 -16.31 0.87 -7.18
N ILE A 24 -15.37 1.80 -7.39
CA ILE A 24 -14.64 1.91 -8.67
C ILE A 24 -13.30 1.16 -8.59
N GLU A 25 -13.19 0.09 -9.35
CA GLU A 25 -12.02 -0.79 -9.44
C GLU A 25 -10.70 -0.08 -9.78
N VAL A 26 -10.72 0.91 -10.68
CA VAL A 26 -9.52 1.64 -11.12
C VAL A 26 -8.82 2.35 -9.95
N LEU A 27 -9.59 2.86 -8.98
CA LEU A 27 -9.01 3.53 -7.81
C LEU A 27 -8.26 2.56 -6.89
N VAL A 28 -8.70 1.30 -6.81
CA VAL A 28 -7.96 0.26 -6.07
C VAL A 28 -6.63 -0.06 -6.74
N VAL A 29 -6.60 -0.12 -8.07
CA VAL A 29 -5.36 -0.35 -8.83
C VAL A 29 -4.35 0.77 -8.58
N ILE A 30 -4.80 2.02 -8.56
CA ILE A 30 -3.95 3.19 -8.24
C ILE A 30 -3.35 3.04 -6.83
N TYR A 31 -4.15 2.63 -5.83
CA TYR A 31 -3.64 2.32 -4.49
C TYR A 31 -2.60 1.20 -4.51
N LEU A 32 -2.87 0.09 -5.20
CA LEU A 32 -1.96 -1.07 -5.24
C LEU A 32 -0.59 -0.68 -5.80
N VAL A 33 -0.55 0.09 -6.90
CA VAL A 33 0.70 0.54 -7.52
C VAL A 33 1.45 1.52 -6.62
N THR A 34 0.76 2.53 -6.08
CA THR A 34 1.39 3.53 -5.20
C THR A 34 1.92 2.90 -3.91
N ASN A 35 1.24 1.89 -3.38
CA ASN A 35 1.67 1.15 -2.20
C ASN A 35 2.89 0.23 -2.48
N ILE A 36 2.99 -0.38 -3.66
CA ILE A 36 4.21 -1.12 -4.06
C ILE A 36 5.42 -0.17 -4.10
N ILE A 37 5.25 1.01 -4.70
CA ILE A 37 6.32 2.03 -4.74
C ILE A 37 6.73 2.39 -3.30
N HIS A 38 5.76 2.60 -2.41
CA HIS A 38 6.02 2.88 -1.01
C HIS A 38 6.84 1.76 -0.33
N LEU A 39 6.46 0.50 -0.51
CA LEU A 39 7.17 -0.65 0.04
C LEU A 39 8.63 -0.73 -0.44
N ILE A 40 8.88 -0.54 -1.74
CA ILE A 40 10.24 -0.55 -2.31
C ILE A 40 11.11 0.55 -1.69
N PHE A 41 10.61 1.78 -1.62
CA PHE A 41 11.38 2.88 -1.05
C PHE A 41 11.59 2.73 0.47
N CYS A 42 10.59 2.24 1.19
CA CYS A 42 10.65 2.06 2.63
C CYS A 42 11.61 0.91 3.01
N THR A 43 11.60 -0.20 2.26
CA THR A 43 12.57 -1.30 2.44
C THR A 43 13.99 -0.88 2.10
N ALA A 44 14.21 -0.15 1.01
CA ALA A 44 15.53 0.39 0.67
C ALA A 44 16.07 1.32 1.78
N PHE A 45 15.20 2.15 2.36
CA PHE A 45 15.57 3.03 3.47
C PHE A 45 15.97 2.23 4.73
N ILE A 46 15.24 1.17 5.08
CA ILE A 46 15.60 0.33 6.24
C ILE A 46 16.95 -0.36 6.02
N ILE A 47 17.23 -0.85 4.81
CA ILE A 47 18.51 -1.51 4.51
C ILE A 47 19.67 -0.52 4.67
N ASP A 48 19.56 0.67 4.07
CA ASP A 48 20.56 1.73 4.18
C ASP A 48 20.79 2.16 5.65
N TYR A 49 19.69 2.27 6.40
CA TYR A 49 19.72 2.60 7.82
C TYR A 49 20.38 1.51 8.67
N ALA A 50 20.09 0.23 8.40
CA ALA A 50 20.69 -0.90 9.10
C ALA A 50 22.20 -1.02 8.86
N LEU A 51 22.65 -0.66 7.64
CA LEU A 51 24.08 -0.62 7.31
C LEU A 51 24.79 0.57 7.97
N SER A 52 24.08 1.67 8.22
CA SER A 52 24.64 2.91 8.78
C SER A 52 24.66 2.95 10.31
N CYS A 53 23.71 2.30 11.00
CA CYS A 53 23.65 2.27 12.47
C CYS A 53 23.08 0.95 13.02
N SER A 54 23.94 0.10 13.61
CA SER A 54 23.53 -1.19 14.19
C SER A 54 22.74 -1.08 15.50
N PHE A 55 22.80 0.04 16.22
CA PHE A 55 22.18 0.22 17.55
C PHE A 55 20.93 1.10 17.54
N CYS A 56 20.51 1.61 16.38
CA CYS A 56 19.35 2.49 16.24
C CYS A 56 18.01 1.73 16.18
N ILE A 57 17.91 0.62 16.93
CA ILE A 57 16.78 -0.32 16.91
C ILE A 57 15.46 0.39 17.25
N PHE A 58 15.46 1.29 18.24
CA PHE A 58 14.24 2.00 18.67
C PHE A 58 13.60 2.87 17.58
N GLU A 59 14.41 3.47 16.70
CA GLU A 59 13.91 4.29 15.60
C GLU A 59 13.38 3.43 14.44
N SER A 60 13.90 2.21 14.28
CA SER A 60 13.49 1.28 13.22
C SER A 60 12.17 0.55 13.50
N ILE A 61 11.78 0.40 14.77
CA ILE A 61 10.53 -0.26 15.20
C ILE A 61 9.28 0.32 14.51
N PRO A 62 9.00 1.64 14.56
CA PRO A 62 7.80 2.20 13.92
C PRO A 62 7.81 2.03 12.39
N VAL A 63 8.98 2.07 11.76
CA VAL A 63 9.12 1.85 10.31
C VAL A 63 8.78 0.39 9.95
N PHE A 64 9.24 -0.56 10.76
CA PHE A 64 8.93 -1.98 10.58
C PHE A 64 7.43 -2.26 10.72
N PHE A 65 6.78 -1.72 11.75
CA PHE A 65 5.31 -1.83 11.89
C PHE A 65 4.59 -1.25 10.67
N THR A 66 5.02 -0.08 10.20
CA THR A 66 4.42 0.58 9.03
C THR A 66 4.52 -0.30 7.78
N LEU A 67 5.64 -0.99 7.56
CA LEU A 67 5.80 -1.95 6.47
C LEU A 67 4.86 -3.15 6.58
N VAL A 68 4.77 -3.76 7.76
CA VAL A 68 3.91 -4.94 7.99
C VAL A 68 2.44 -4.57 7.77
N PHE A 69 1.99 -3.44 8.31
CA PHE A 69 0.64 -2.94 8.06
C PHE A 69 0.41 -2.60 6.59
N SER A 70 1.36 -1.94 5.92
CA SER A 70 1.27 -1.61 4.50
C SER A 70 1.13 -2.86 3.62
N LEU A 71 1.86 -3.94 3.92
CA LEU A 71 1.70 -5.24 3.26
C LEU A 71 0.33 -5.86 3.52
N TYR A 72 -0.12 -5.85 4.78
CA TYR A 72 -1.45 -6.36 5.15
C TYR A 72 -2.55 -5.62 4.37
N PHE A 73 -2.55 -4.29 4.39
CA PHE A 73 -3.53 -3.48 3.67
C PHE A 73 -3.44 -3.68 2.15
N TRP A 74 -2.26 -3.93 1.60
CA TRP A 74 -2.10 -4.29 0.19
C TRP A 74 -2.88 -5.56 -0.17
N ILE A 75 -2.74 -6.62 0.64
CA ILE A 75 -3.43 -7.90 0.42
C ILE A 75 -4.95 -7.72 0.54
N VAL A 76 -5.40 -6.94 1.53
CA VAL A 76 -6.83 -6.63 1.73
C VAL A 76 -7.38 -5.86 0.54
N ALA A 77 -6.68 -4.82 0.07
CA ALA A 77 -7.10 -4.04 -1.09
C ALA A 77 -7.10 -4.88 -2.37
N TYR A 78 -6.13 -5.77 -2.56
CA TYR A 78 -6.10 -6.69 -3.70
C TYR A 78 -7.30 -7.64 -3.68
N SER A 79 -7.64 -8.19 -2.52
CA SER A 79 -8.82 -9.04 -2.35
C SER A 79 -10.11 -8.27 -2.64
N TYR A 80 -10.19 -7.01 -2.22
CA TYR A 80 -11.31 -6.11 -2.52
C TYR A 80 -11.42 -5.82 -4.02
N TRP A 81 -10.31 -5.55 -4.71
CA TRP A 81 -10.29 -5.36 -6.16
C TRP A 81 -10.80 -6.59 -6.90
N ARG A 82 -10.36 -7.79 -6.50
CA ARG A 82 -10.84 -9.05 -7.08
C ARG A 82 -12.34 -9.26 -6.88
N ARG A 83 -12.86 -8.85 -5.73
CA ARG A 83 -14.30 -8.88 -5.46
C ARG A 83 -15.06 -7.91 -6.36
N LEU A 84 -14.60 -6.66 -6.50
CA LEU A 84 -15.22 -5.68 -7.41
C LEU A 84 -15.22 -6.17 -8.86
N LEU A 85 -14.12 -6.76 -9.31
CA LEU A 85 -14.02 -7.30 -10.66
C LEU A 85 -15.03 -8.45 -10.90
N TRP A 86 -15.31 -9.24 -9.86
CA TRP A 86 -16.30 -10.30 -9.91
C TRP A 86 -17.73 -9.74 -9.89
N GLU A 87 -18.03 -8.75 -9.05
CA GLU A 87 -19.35 -8.09 -8.98
C GLU A 87 -19.69 -7.32 -10.28
N HIS A 88 -18.71 -6.74 -10.98
CA HIS A 88 -18.91 -6.06 -12.27
C HIS A 88 -18.88 -6.99 -13.49
N ASN A 89 -18.60 -8.28 -13.32
CA ASN A 89 -18.57 -9.20 -14.46
C ASN A 89 -20.01 -9.62 -14.81
N LEU A 90 -20.50 -9.13 -15.94
CA LEU A 90 -21.88 -9.36 -16.44
C LEU A 90 -22.23 -10.83 -16.64
N GLU A 91 -21.24 -11.72 -16.73
CA GLU A 91 -21.44 -13.17 -16.91
C GLU A 91 -21.87 -13.91 -15.62
N ASN A 92 -21.88 -13.23 -14.47
CA ASN A 92 -22.34 -13.80 -13.20
C ASN A 92 -23.85 -13.60 -12.93
N ASP A 93 -24.57 -12.89 -13.81
CA ASP A 93 -26.01 -12.59 -13.69
C ASP A 93 -26.90 -13.59 -14.46
N ASP A 94 -26.33 -14.63 -15.08
CA ASP A 94 -27.03 -15.72 -15.80
C ASP A 94 -27.29 -16.98 -14.95
#